data_AF-A0A6P1J503-F1
#
_entry.id   AF-A0A6P1J503-F1
#
_cell.length_a   1.000
_cell.length_b   1.000
_cell.length_c   1.000
_cell.angle_alpha   90.00
_cell.angle_beta   90.00
_cell.angle_gamma   90.00
#
_symmetry.space_group_name_H-M   'P 1'
#
loop_
_entity.id
_entity.type
_entity.pdbx_description
1 polymer ?
#
loop_
_entity_poly.entity_id
_entity_poly.type
_entity_poly.pdbx_seq_one_letter_code
_entity_poly.pdbx_strand_id
1 'polypeptide(L)'
;MTSDVNTRARRQSPARGLAPTLIEFLANQGYVEIRVIDDTVCGLRRFNFTVGLVVGLSFEGYERRYCYEHARDALAALLAWDGREHPGGPWIKCKGAGVDLLNPALQV
;
A
#
# COMPACT_ATOMS: atom_id res chain seq x y z
N MET A 1 38.39 -1.22 -4.60
CA MET A 1 37.57 -0.35 -5.47
C MET A 1 36.36 -1.16 -5.88
N THR A 2 35.33 -1.18 -5.04
CA THR A 2 34.10 -1.96 -5.26
C THR A 2 32.96 -0.98 -5.45
N SER A 3 32.32 -1.18 -6.60
CA SER A 3 31.37 -0.33 -7.29
C SER A 3 30.14 0.03 -6.49
N ASP A 4 29.67 1.26 -6.73
CA ASP A 4 28.39 1.83 -6.35
C ASP A 4 27.21 0.91 -6.65
N VAL A 5 26.37 0.63 -5.64
CA VAL A 5 25.03 0.07 -5.85
C VAL A 5 24.02 1.20 -5.70
N ASN A 6 23.78 1.83 -6.84
CA ASN A 6 22.72 2.78 -7.11
C ASN A 6 21.40 2.03 -7.28
N THR A 7 20.61 1.87 -6.21
CA THR A 7 19.24 1.33 -6.30
C THR A 7 18.22 2.47 -6.26
N ARG A 8 18.21 3.31 -7.31
CA ARG A 8 17.01 4.08 -7.65
C ARG A 8 16.03 3.13 -8.32
N ALA A 9 15.14 2.55 -7.52
CA ALA A 9 13.99 1.81 -8.02
C ALA A 9 13.20 2.73 -8.97
N ARG A 10 13.18 2.29 -10.22
CA ARG A 10 12.61 2.90 -11.41
C ARG A 10 11.19 3.43 -11.13
N ARG A 11 10.99 4.73 -11.25
CA ARG A 11 9.67 5.31 -11.56
C ARG A 11 9.21 4.70 -12.88
N GLN A 12 8.20 3.83 -12.85
CA GLN A 12 7.53 3.39 -14.07
C GLN A 12 6.08 3.86 -14.01
N SER A 13 5.81 4.97 -14.70
CA SER A 13 4.46 5.35 -15.13
C SER A 13 4.19 4.71 -16.49
N PRO A 14 3.02 4.08 -16.68
CA PRO A 14 2.10 4.50 -17.73
C PRO A 14 0.64 4.44 -17.23
N ALA A 15 0.23 5.43 -16.43
CA ALA A 15 -1.06 5.40 -15.72
C ALA A 15 -2.31 5.71 -16.57
N ARG A 16 -2.18 6.08 -17.87
CA ARG A 16 -3.33 6.68 -18.59
C ARG A 16 -4.26 5.74 -19.35
N GLY A 17 -3.96 4.43 -19.45
CA GLY A 17 -4.81 3.46 -20.17
C GLY A 17 -5.10 2.15 -19.41
N LEU A 18 -4.53 1.97 -18.23
CA LEU A 18 -4.56 0.71 -17.47
C LEU A 18 -5.51 0.74 -16.26
N ALA A 19 -6.08 1.90 -15.92
CA ALA A 19 -6.81 2.07 -14.67
C ALA A 19 -8.07 1.18 -14.56
N PRO A 20 -8.96 1.07 -15.58
CA PRO A 20 -10.15 0.23 -15.45
C PRO A 20 -9.84 -1.27 -15.34
N THR A 21 -8.95 -1.78 -16.20
CA THR A 21 -8.59 -3.22 -16.22
C THR A 21 -7.82 -3.63 -14.97
N LEU A 22 -6.97 -2.75 -14.43
CA LEU A 22 -6.29 -2.99 -13.17
C LEU A 22 -7.26 -3.00 -11.98
N ILE A 23 -8.19 -2.03 -11.92
CA ILE A 23 -9.18 -1.98 -10.83
C ILE A 23 -10.06 -3.24 -10.82
N GLU A 24 -10.54 -3.68 -11.97
CA GLU A 24 -11.32 -4.92 -12.09
C GLU A 24 -10.52 -6.16 -11.66
N PHE A 25 -9.27 -6.26 -12.13
CA PHE A 25 -8.36 -7.34 -11.70
C PHE A 25 -8.19 -7.34 -10.18
N LEU A 26 -7.93 -6.19 -9.57
CA LEU A 26 -7.74 -6.05 -8.13
C LEU A 26 -9.03 -6.37 -7.35
N ALA A 27 -10.19 -5.92 -7.83
CA ALA A 27 -11.47 -6.26 -7.21
C ALA A 27 -11.71 -7.78 -7.20
N ASN A 28 -11.39 -8.47 -8.30
CA ASN A 28 -11.46 -9.94 -8.39
C ASN A 28 -10.47 -10.67 -7.48
N GLN A 29 -9.38 -10.02 -7.07
CA GLN A 29 -8.42 -10.53 -6.07
C GLN A 29 -8.83 -10.22 -4.62
N GLY A 30 -10.01 -9.61 -4.42
CA GLY A 30 -10.57 -9.29 -3.10
C GLY A 30 -10.07 -7.98 -2.49
N TYR A 31 -9.52 -7.07 -3.31
CA TYR A 31 -9.29 -5.70 -2.87
C TYR A 31 -10.61 -4.91 -2.92
N VAL A 32 -10.81 -4.04 -1.94
CA VAL A 32 -11.97 -3.15 -1.82
C VAL A 32 -11.50 -1.71 -1.59
N GLU A 33 -12.40 -0.74 -1.73
CA GLU A 33 -12.07 0.68 -1.54
C GLU A 33 -10.87 1.13 -2.40
N ILE A 34 -10.78 0.63 -3.63
CA ILE A 34 -9.64 0.89 -4.52
C ILE A 34 -9.67 2.36 -4.98
N ARG A 35 -8.53 3.05 -4.85
CA ARG A 35 -8.37 4.48 -5.15
C ARG A 35 -7.03 4.75 -5.82
N VAL A 36 -6.96 5.87 -6.53
CA VAL A 36 -5.70 6.47 -6.99
C VAL A 36 -5.45 7.72 -6.17
N ILE A 37 -4.33 7.77 -5.46
CA ILE A 37 -3.90 8.90 -4.62
C ILE A 37 -2.47 9.23 -5.00
N ASP A 38 -2.20 10.46 -5.45
CA ASP A 38 -0.88 10.91 -5.94
C ASP A 38 -0.22 9.90 -6.91
N ASP A 39 -0.95 9.55 -7.97
CA ASP A 39 -0.59 8.52 -8.97
C ASP A 39 -0.37 7.08 -8.43
N THR A 40 -0.63 6.85 -7.14
CA THR A 40 -0.48 5.54 -6.50
C THR A 40 -1.83 4.84 -6.39
N VAL A 41 -1.94 3.65 -7.00
CA VAL A 41 -3.10 2.78 -6.79
C VAL A 41 -3.00 2.14 -5.40
N CYS A 42 -4.04 2.30 -4.61
CA CYS A 42 -4.14 1.77 -3.26
C CYS A 42 -5.53 1.21 -2.98
N GLY A 43 -5.68 0.43 -1.92
CA GLY A 43 -6.96 -0.13 -1.52
C GLY A 43 -6.83 -0.93 -0.22
N LEU A 44 -7.96 -1.47 0.24
CA LEU A 44 -8.03 -2.30 1.42
C LEU A 44 -8.11 -3.79 1.05
N ARG A 45 -7.51 -4.65 1.87
CA ARG A 45 -7.64 -6.11 1.74
C ARG A 45 -7.74 -6.78 3.10
N ARG A 46 -8.69 -7.71 3.24
CA ARG A 46 -8.78 -8.58 4.41
C ARG A 46 -7.68 -9.64 4.36
N PHE A 47 -6.94 -9.77 5.46
CA PHE A 47 -6.07 -10.90 5.75
C PHE A 47 -6.69 -11.76 6.87
N ASN A 48 -6.08 -12.90 7.20
CA ASN A 48 -6.60 -13.84 8.21
C ASN A 48 -7.02 -13.15 9.52
N PHE A 49 -6.23 -12.18 9.99
CA PHE A 49 -6.47 -11.50 11.27
C PHE A 49 -6.53 -9.98 11.16
N THR A 50 -5.94 -9.37 10.13
CA THR A 50 -5.86 -7.91 9.99
C THR A 50 -6.57 -7.40 8.73
N VAL A 51 -6.71 -6.09 8.62
CA VAL A 51 -7.07 -5.41 7.37
C VAL A 51 -5.87 -4.60 6.91
N GLY A 52 -5.41 -4.86 5.68
CA GLY A 52 -4.28 -4.15 5.10
C GLY A 52 -4.74 -2.96 4.28
N LEU A 53 -4.22 -1.76 4.58
CA LEU A 53 -4.12 -0.68 3.59
C LEU A 53 -2.92 -0.98 2.72
N VAL A 54 -3.15 -1.27 1.44
CA VAL A 54 -2.14 -1.73 0.49
C VAL A 54 -1.89 -0.63 -0.53
N VAL A 55 -0.62 -0.30 -0.76
CA VAL A 55 -0.18 0.83 -1.61
C VAL A 55 0.76 0.35 -2.71
N GLY A 56 0.76 1.07 -3.83
CA GLY A 56 1.54 0.70 -5.01
C GLY A 56 1.01 -0.58 -5.68
N LEU A 57 -0.31 -0.73 -5.75
CA LEU A 57 -0.95 -1.89 -6.38
C LEU A 57 -0.69 -1.91 -7.89
N SER A 58 -0.39 -3.10 -8.39
CA SER A 58 -0.11 -3.41 -9.79
C SER A 58 -0.62 -4.82 -10.12
N PHE A 59 -0.45 -5.25 -11.38
CA PHE A 59 -0.77 -6.63 -11.76
C PHE A 59 0.18 -7.64 -11.10
N GLU A 60 1.41 -7.23 -10.80
CA GLU A 60 2.46 -8.06 -10.23
C GLU A 60 2.37 -8.17 -8.70
N GLY A 61 1.66 -7.25 -8.05
CA GLY A 61 1.48 -7.25 -6.60
C GLY A 61 1.32 -5.85 -6.03
N TYR A 62 2.06 -5.57 -4.94
CA TYR A 62 2.03 -4.29 -4.25
C TYR A 62 3.39 -3.91 -3.69
N GLU A 63 3.61 -2.62 -3.49
CA GLU A 63 4.83 -2.10 -2.89
C GLU A 63 4.85 -2.35 -1.38
N ARG A 64 3.82 -1.88 -0.66
CA ARG A 64 3.72 -1.97 0.80
C ARG A 64 2.29 -2.27 1.26
N ARG A 65 2.17 -2.86 2.46
CA ARG A 65 0.90 -3.00 3.18
C ARG A 65 1.05 -2.62 4.64
N TYR A 66 0.09 -1.86 5.14
CA TYR A 66 -0.03 -1.45 6.54
C TYR A 66 -1.20 -2.21 7.16
N CYS A 67 -0.90 -3.12 8.07
CA CYS A 67 -1.90 -3.96 8.71
C CYS A 67 -2.50 -3.25 9.91
N TYR A 68 -3.81 -3.07 9.92
CA TYR A 68 -4.60 -2.60 11.05
C TYR A 68 -5.35 -3.77 11.67
N GLU A 69 -5.60 -3.70 12.97
CA GLU A 69 -6.45 -4.68 13.65
C GLU A 69 -7.90 -4.57 13.16
N HIS A 70 -8.41 -3.35 13.01
CA HIS A 70 -9.80 -3.09 12.66
C HIS A 70 -9.97 -2.45 11.28
N ALA A 71 -11.02 -2.86 10.57
CA ALA A 71 -11.36 -2.35 9.24
C ALA A 71 -11.64 -0.83 9.25
N ARG A 72 -12.30 -0.33 10.31
CA ARG A 72 -12.63 1.09 10.45
C ARG A 72 -11.37 1.97 10.45
N ASP A 73 -10.30 1.49 11.08
CA ASP A 73 -9.06 2.24 11.23
C ASP A 73 -8.29 2.25 9.90
N ALA A 74 -8.28 1.10 9.21
CA ALA A 74 -7.71 1.01 7.86
C ALA A 74 -8.43 1.92 6.86
N LEU A 75 -9.77 1.97 6.93
CA LEU A 75 -10.58 2.85 6.08
C LEU A 75 -10.34 4.32 6.41
N ALA A 76 -10.36 4.69 7.69
CA ALA A 76 -10.07 6.06 8.12
C ALA A 76 -8.68 6.50 7.65
N ALA A 77 -7.68 5.63 7.78
CA ALA A 77 -6.33 5.89 7.29
C ALA A 77 -6.28 6.06 5.77
N LEU A 78 -6.97 5.21 5.00
CA LEU A 78 -7.05 5.33 3.54
C LEU A 78 -7.71 6.65 3.09
N LEU A 79 -8.79 7.06 3.77
CA LEU A 79 -9.48 8.30 3.46
C LEU A 79 -8.65 9.55 3.76
N ALA A 80 -7.79 9.47 4.78
CA ALA A 80 -6.95 10.59 5.22
C ALA A 80 -5.58 10.65 4.53
N TRP A 81 -5.11 9.55 3.94
CA TRP A 81 -3.77 9.46 3.37
C TRP A 81 -3.65 10.26 2.07
N ASP A 82 -2.58 11.04 1.95
CA ASP A 82 -2.31 11.93 0.81
C ASP A 82 -1.36 11.31 -0.24
N GLY A 83 -1.01 10.04 -0.06
CA GLY A 83 -0.07 9.33 -0.94
C GLY A 83 1.40 9.44 -0.50
N ARG A 84 1.69 10.19 0.56
CA ARG A 84 3.07 10.46 1.02
C ARG A 84 3.34 9.80 2.37
N GLU A 85 4.61 9.47 2.60
CA GLU A 85 5.09 8.83 3.83
C GLU A 85 4.23 7.61 4.25
N HIS A 86 4.23 7.27 5.54
CA HIS A 86 3.39 6.23 6.09
C HIS A 86 1.97 6.78 6.36
N PRO A 87 0.90 6.01 6.10
CA PRO A 87 -0.44 6.38 6.53
C PRO A 87 -0.51 6.47 8.06
N GLY A 88 -1.39 7.33 8.54
CA GLY A 88 -1.63 7.50 9.98
C GLY A 88 -2.42 6.33 10.59
N GLY A 89 -2.83 6.50 11.84
CA GLY A 89 -3.65 5.52 12.56
C GLY A 89 -2.86 4.33 13.13
N PRO A 90 -3.55 3.40 13.82
CA PRO A 90 -2.94 2.35 14.61
C PRO A 90 -2.63 1.10 13.78
N TRP A 91 -1.96 1.25 12.64
CA TRP A 91 -1.41 0.06 11.97
C TRP A 91 -0.38 -0.58 12.91
N ILE A 92 -0.35 -1.90 12.96
CA ILE A 92 0.52 -2.68 13.86
C ILE A 92 1.81 -3.12 13.15
N LYS A 93 1.76 -3.27 11.82
CA LYS A 93 2.88 -3.79 11.04
C LYS A 93 2.83 -3.31 9.59
N CYS A 94 3.96 -2.83 9.08
CA CYS A 94 4.17 -2.51 7.67
C CYS A 94 5.08 -3.55 7.02
N LYS A 95 4.69 -4.07 5.85
CA LYS A 95 5.46 -5.08 5.09
C LYS A 95 5.52 -4.73 3.61
N GLY A 96 6.63 -5.08 2.95
CA GLY A 96 6.82 -4.91 1.51
C GLY A 96 8.05 -4.04 1.20
N ALA A 97 8.45 -3.91 -0.06
CA ALA A 97 9.63 -3.14 -0.49
C ALA A 97 10.93 -3.40 0.32
N GLY A 98 11.13 -4.63 0.79
CA GLY A 98 12.28 -5.00 1.62
C GLY A 98 12.21 -4.52 3.08
N VAL A 99 11.11 -3.93 3.52
CA VAL A 99 10.91 -3.46 4.90
C VAL A 99 9.94 -4.35 5.68
N ASP A 100 10.23 -4.49 6.98
CA ASP A 100 9.31 -5.02 7.99
C ASP A 100 9.36 -4.10 9.22
N LEU A 101 8.34 -3.26 9.41
CA LEU A 101 8.33 -2.19 10.41
C LEU A 101 7.17 -2.34 11.38
N LEU A 102 7.40 -1.99 12.65
CA LEU A 102 6.34 -1.71 13.61
C LEU A 102 6.01 -0.22 13.57
N ASN A 103 4.79 0.13 13.94
CA ASN A 103 4.37 1.53 13.99
C ASN A 103 5.13 2.29 15.08
N PRO A 104 5.90 3.32 14.72
CA PRO A 104 6.65 4.10 15.70
C PRO A 104 5.74 4.73 16.76
N ALA A 105 4.49 5.04 16.41
CA ALA A 105 3.51 5.63 17.34
C ALA A 105 2.94 4.63 18.36
N LEU A 106 3.22 3.32 18.21
CA LEU A 106 2.80 2.27 19.14
C LEU A 106 3.95 1.77 20.03
N GLN A 107 5.12 2.42 19.98
CA GLN A 107 6.24 2.09 20.86
C GLN A 107 5.97 2.65 22.26
N VAL A 108 6.04 1.78 23.27
CA VAL A 108 5.98 2.09 24.71
C VAL A 108 7.34 2.52 25.24
#